data_AF-A0A2X3K2T6-F1
#
_entry.id   AF-A0A2X3K2T6-F1
#
_cell.length_a   1.000
_cell.length_b   1.000
_cell.length_c   1.000
_cell.angle_alpha   90.00
_cell.angle_beta   90.00
_cell.angle_gamma   90.00
#
_symmetry.space_group_name_H-M   'P 1'
#
loop_
_entity.id
_entity.type
_entity.pdbx_description
1 polymer ?
#
loop_
_entity_poly.entity_id
_entity_poly.type
_entity_poly.pdbx_seq_one_letter_code
_entity_poly.pdbx_strand_id
1 'polypeptide(L)'
;MTKHYDYIAIGGGSGGIASINRAAMYGQKCALIEAKELGGTCVNVGCVPKKVMWHAAQIREAIHMYGPDYGFDTTINKFNWETLDRQPYRLYRPYSYFL
;
A
#
# COMPACT_ATOMS: atom_id res chain seq x y z
N MET A 1 19.83 -10.67 -30.16
CA MET A 1 20.88 -10.79 -29.12
C MET A 1 20.22 -10.97 -27.77
N THR A 2 20.69 -11.91 -26.96
CA THR A 2 20.25 -12.14 -25.58
C THR A 2 21.01 -11.22 -24.62
N LYS A 3 20.32 -10.69 -23.60
CA LYS A 3 20.93 -9.92 -22.51
C LYS A 3 21.14 -10.84 -21.31
N HIS A 4 22.34 -10.83 -20.73
CA HIS A 4 22.65 -11.56 -19.49
C HIS A 4 22.54 -10.64 -18.25
N TYR A 5 22.03 -11.22 -17.17
CA TYR A 5 21.82 -10.63 -15.85
C TYR A 5 22.24 -11.66 -14.79
N ASP A 6 22.68 -11.18 -13.63
CA ASP A 6 23.08 -12.03 -12.50
C ASP A 6 21.86 -12.51 -11.70
N TYR A 7 20.79 -11.70 -11.70
CA TYR A 7 19.53 -12.03 -11.03
C TYR A 7 18.32 -11.45 -11.77
N ILE A 8 17.28 -12.27 -11.93
CA ILE A 8 16.01 -11.87 -12.55
C ILE A 8 14.87 -12.23 -11.59
N ALA A 9 14.07 -11.23 -11.22
CA ALA A 9 12.84 -11.43 -10.44
C ALA A 9 11.62 -11.31 -11.37
N ILE A 10 10.77 -12.33 -11.37
CA ILE A 10 9.49 -12.32 -12.09
C ILE A 10 8.39 -12.05 -11.06
N GLY A 11 7.90 -10.82 -11.04
CA GLY A 11 6.94 -10.29 -10.08
C GLY A 11 7.53 -9.12 -9.27
N GLY A 12 7.04 -7.92 -9.53
CA GLY A 12 7.29 -6.69 -8.78
C GLY A 12 6.42 -6.53 -7.54
N GLY A 13 6.12 -7.64 -6.86
CA GLY A 13 5.48 -7.64 -5.54
C GLY A 13 6.50 -7.47 -4.41
N SER A 14 6.03 -7.52 -3.16
CA SER A 14 6.88 -7.33 -1.98
C SER A 14 8.13 -8.22 -1.95
N GLY A 15 8.00 -9.50 -2.31
CA GLY A 15 9.14 -10.43 -2.34
C GLY A 15 10.15 -10.13 -3.44
N GLY A 16 9.67 -9.91 -4.67
CA GLY A 16 10.55 -9.65 -5.82
C GLY A 16 11.30 -8.33 -5.70
N ILE A 17 10.61 -7.27 -5.26
CA ILE A 17 11.25 -5.97 -5.00
C ILE A 17 12.27 -6.08 -3.86
N ALA A 18 11.90 -6.68 -2.72
CA ALA A 18 12.83 -6.80 -1.58
C ALA A 18 14.09 -7.60 -1.94
N SER A 19 13.91 -8.72 -2.67
CA SER A 19 15.02 -9.56 -3.09
C SER A 19 15.92 -8.86 -4.11
N ILE A 20 15.33 -8.20 -5.12
CA ILE A 20 16.10 -7.56 -6.18
C ILE A 20 16.86 -6.34 -5.68
N ASN A 21 16.25 -5.54 -4.79
CA ASN A 21 16.92 -4.41 -4.16
C ASN A 21 18.12 -4.90 -3.34
N ARG A 22 17.98 -6.00 -2.60
CA ARG A 22 19.11 -6.58 -1.86
C ARG A 22 20.23 -7.07 -2.78
N ALA A 23 19.89 -7.74 -3.88
CA ALA A 23 20.89 -8.20 -4.85
C ALA A 23 21.64 -7.02 -5.50
N ALA A 24 20.92 -5.97 -5.89
CA ALA A 24 21.51 -4.77 -6.47
C ALA A 24 22.44 -4.03 -5.49
N MET A 25 22.12 -3.99 -4.19
CA MET A 25 23.00 -3.43 -3.16
C MET A 25 24.36 -4.16 -3.05
N TYR A 26 24.42 -5.44 -3.44
CA TYR A 26 25.67 -6.22 -3.53
C TYR A 26 26.28 -6.20 -4.94
N GLY A 27 25.94 -5.21 -5.76
CA GLY A 27 26.55 -4.98 -7.08
C GLY A 27 26.08 -5.93 -8.18
N GLN A 28 25.06 -6.75 -7.94
CA GLN A 28 24.54 -7.68 -8.96
C GLN A 28 23.76 -6.91 -10.05
N LYS A 29 23.97 -7.25 -11.31
CA LYS A 29 23.19 -6.71 -12.42
C LYS A 29 21.84 -7.41 -12.47
N CYS A 30 20.81 -6.71 -12.04
CA CYS A 30 19.49 -7.30 -11.85
C CYS A 30 18.46 -6.84 -12.92
N ALA A 31 17.43 -7.65 -13.14
CA ALA A 31 16.21 -7.25 -13.87
C ALA A 31 14.93 -7.68 -13.14
N LEU A 32 14.02 -6.73 -12.94
CA LEU A 32 12.69 -6.99 -12.40
C LEU A 32 11.68 -6.98 -13.55
N ILE A 33 10.82 -7.98 -13.61
CA ILE A 33 9.74 -8.08 -14.58
C ILE A 33 8.42 -8.02 -13.81
N GLU A 34 7.60 -7.03 -14.10
CA GLU A 34 6.24 -6.90 -13.57
C GLU A 34 5.27 -6.72 -14.73
N ALA A 35 4.13 -7.40 -14.67
CA ALA A 35 3.12 -7.38 -15.72
C ALA A 35 2.08 -6.26 -15.51
N LYS A 36 1.96 -5.75 -14.29
CA LYS A 36 0.99 -4.74 -13.86
C LYS A 36 1.68 -3.62 -13.06
N GLU A 37 1.15 -3.31 -11.88
CA GLU A 37 1.64 -2.25 -11.00
C GLU A 37 2.69 -2.78 -10.02
N LEU A 38 3.77 -2.00 -9.82
CA LEU A 38 4.77 -2.28 -8.80
C LEU A 38 4.15 -2.29 -7.39
N GLY A 39 4.76 -3.05 -6.48
CA GLY A 39 4.26 -3.32 -5.14
C GLY A 39 3.26 -4.49 -5.06
N GLY A 40 2.77 -4.97 -6.21
CA GLY A 40 1.92 -6.17 -6.32
C GLY A 40 0.67 -6.11 -5.45
N THR A 41 0.23 -7.26 -4.93
CA THR A 41 -0.99 -7.37 -4.11
C THR A 41 -0.95 -6.47 -2.89
N CYS A 42 0.18 -6.45 -2.16
CA CYS A 42 0.29 -5.77 -0.88
C CYS A 42 -0.04 -4.28 -0.97
N VAL A 43 0.53 -3.60 -1.98
CA VAL A 43 0.37 -2.15 -2.16
C VAL A 43 -0.95 -1.81 -2.84
N ASN A 44 -1.33 -2.58 -3.86
CA ASN A 44 -2.39 -2.15 -4.76
C ASN A 44 -3.79 -2.62 -4.34
N VAL A 45 -3.92 -3.86 -3.84
CA VAL A 45 -5.23 -4.50 -3.61
C VAL A 45 -5.26 -5.37 -2.36
N GLY A 46 -4.38 -5.09 -1.41
CA GLY A 46 -4.13 -5.93 -0.24
C GLY A 46 -3.89 -5.11 1.01
N CYS A 47 -2.75 -5.34 1.65
CA CYS A 47 -2.41 -4.82 2.98
C CYS A 47 -2.63 -3.31 3.11
N VAL A 48 -2.16 -2.52 2.14
CA VAL A 48 -2.23 -1.05 2.19
C VAL A 48 -3.68 -0.55 2.13
N PRO A 49 -4.46 -0.79 1.05
CA PRO A 49 -5.84 -0.30 1.01
C PRO A 49 -6.68 -0.90 2.13
N LYS A 50 -6.49 -2.18 2.49
CA LYS A 50 -7.17 -2.80 3.64
C LYS A 50 -6.92 -2.06 4.94
N LYS A 51 -5.69 -1.62 5.22
CA LYS A 51 -5.37 -0.91 6.47
C LYS A 51 -5.96 0.49 6.48
N VAL A 52 -6.02 1.18 5.35
CA VAL A 52 -6.71 2.48 5.22
C VAL A 52 -8.20 2.33 5.57
N MET A 53 -8.87 1.33 5.00
CA MET A 53 -10.29 1.09 5.28
C MET A 53 -10.53 0.69 6.74
N TRP A 54 -9.62 -0.11 7.30
CA TRP A 54 -9.68 -0.49 8.72
C TRP A 54 -9.54 0.74 9.64
N HIS A 55 -8.66 1.69 9.32
CA HIS A 55 -8.57 2.93 10.09
C HIS A 55 -9.82 3.80 9.97
N ALA A 56 -10.44 3.87 8.79
CA ALA A 56 -11.71 4.58 8.65
C ALA A 56 -12.84 3.94 9.50
N ALA A 57 -12.87 2.60 9.56
CA ALA A 57 -13.79 1.88 10.45
C ALA A 57 -13.52 2.23 11.92
N GLN A 58 -12.26 2.15 12.36
CA GLN A 58 -11.87 2.52 13.73
C GLN A 58 -12.22 3.96 14.09
N ILE A 59 -12.10 4.92 13.15
CA ILE A 59 -12.54 6.30 13.38
C ILE A 59 -14.05 6.36 13.63
N ARG A 60 -14.85 5.68 12.80
CA ARG A 60 -16.31 5.64 12.98
C ARG A 60 -16.70 4.99 14.31
N GLU A 61 -16.05 3.89 14.65
CA GLU A 61 -16.21 3.19 15.92
C GLU A 61 -15.85 4.09 17.10
N ALA A 62 -14.73 4.81 17.03
CA ALA A 62 -14.31 5.73 18.08
C ALA A 62 -15.32 6.86 18.30
N ILE A 63 -15.84 7.46 17.23
CA ILE A 63 -16.83 8.54 17.34
C ILE A 63 -18.13 8.01 17.95
N HIS A 64 -18.62 6.84 17.50
CA HIS A 64 -19.96 6.38 17.85
C HIS A 64 -20.02 5.51 19.12
N MET A 65 -19.01 4.68 19.37
CA MET A 65 -19.03 3.70 20.46
C MET A 65 -18.26 4.18 21.68
N TYR A 66 -17.11 4.83 21.48
CA TYR A 66 -16.26 5.25 22.61
C TYR A 66 -16.45 6.73 22.95
N GLY A 67 -16.70 7.59 21.96
CA GLY A 67 -16.86 9.03 22.12
C GLY A 67 -17.84 9.43 23.24
N PRO A 68 -19.05 8.86 23.30
CA PRO A 68 -20.03 9.21 24.34
C PRO A 68 -19.52 8.98 25.77
N ASP A 69 -18.84 7.86 26.02
CA ASP A 69 -18.29 7.52 27.34
C ASP A 69 -17.15 8.48 27.77
N TYR A 70 -16.52 9.13 26.78
CA TYR A 70 -15.52 10.16 27.00
C TYR A 70 -16.09 11.59 26.96
N GLY A 71 -17.42 11.74 26.96
CA GLY A 71 -18.11 13.04 27.02
C GLY A 71 -18.20 13.77 25.68
N PHE A 72 -17.92 13.10 24.55
CA PHE A 72 -18.09 13.68 23.22
C PHE A 72 -19.52 13.50 22.72
N ASP A 73 -20.28 14.59 22.67
CA ASP A 73 -21.55 14.66 21.93
C ASP A 73 -21.26 14.99 20.45
N THR A 74 -21.37 13.98 19.58
CA THR A 74 -20.96 14.09 18.18
C THR A 74 -22.06 13.64 17.23
N THR A 75 -22.30 14.44 16.20
CA THR A 75 -23.20 14.11 15.10
C THR A 75 -22.41 13.98 13.80
N ILE A 76 -22.47 12.81 13.15
CA ILE A 76 -21.86 12.61 11.84
C ILE A 76 -22.90 12.89 10.76
N ASN A 77 -22.77 14.04 10.09
CA ASN A 77 -23.70 14.46 9.04
C ASN A 77 -23.63 13.60 7.76
N LYS A 78 -22.45 13.10 7.40
CA LYS A 78 -22.25 12.27 6.21
C LYS A 78 -20.96 11.46 6.30
N PHE A 79 -21.01 10.22 5.86
CA PHE A 79 -19.82 9.47 5.45
C PHE A 79 -19.76 9.45 3.92
N ASN A 80 -18.69 10.01 3.34
CA ASN A 80 -18.50 10.06 1.89
C ASN A 80 -17.52 8.96 1.45
N TRP A 81 -18.06 7.90 0.84
CA TRP A 81 -17.26 6.78 0.34
C TRP A 81 -16.25 7.21 -0.72
N GLU A 82 -16.63 8.07 -1.67
CA GLU A 82 -15.71 8.53 -2.72
C GLU A 82 -14.51 9.31 -2.16
N THR A 83 -14.71 10.00 -1.05
CA THR A 83 -13.61 10.68 -0.36
C THR A 83 -12.64 9.67 0.27
N LEU A 84 -13.15 8.59 0.87
CA LEU A 84 -12.32 7.54 1.45
C LEU A 84 -11.60 6.71 0.38
N ASP A 85 -12.30 6.31 -0.68
CA ASP A 85 -11.75 5.44 -1.73
C ASP A 85 -10.59 6.10 -2.51
N ARG A 86 -10.57 7.44 -2.59
CA ARG A 86 -9.46 8.20 -3.19
C ARG A 86 -8.23 8.33 -2.28
N GLN A 87 -8.35 8.10 -0.97
CA GLN A 87 -7.26 8.29 0.00
C GLN A 87 -6.09 7.30 -0.17
N PRO A 88 -6.29 5.97 -0.34
CA PRO A 88 -5.20 5.02 -0.57
C PRO A 88 -4.28 5.44 -1.72
N TYR A 89 -4.87 5.89 -2.84
CA TYR A 89 -4.13 6.36 -4.01
C TYR A 89 -3.35 7.65 -3.76
N ARG A 90 -3.80 8.52 -2.86
CA ARG A 90 -3.17 9.80 -2.58
C ARG A 90 -2.06 9.70 -1.53
N LEU A 91 -2.25 8.88 -0.51
CA LEU A 91 -1.29 8.70 0.59
C LEU A 91 -0.10 7.84 0.18
N TYR A 92 -0.31 6.83 -0.66
CA TYR A 92 0.72 5.81 -0.92
C TYR A 92 1.32 5.83 -2.34
N ARG A 93 0.80 6.63 -3.28
CA ARG A 93 1.48 6.92 -4.56
C ARG A 93 2.91 7.46 -4.43
N PRO A 94 3.24 8.36 -3.48
CA PRO A 94 4.62 8.80 -3.35
C PRO A 94 5.55 7.68 -2.82
N TYR A 95 5.01 6.68 -2.12
CA TYR A 95 5.78 5.53 -1.63
C TYR A 95 6.00 4.43 -2.68
N SER A 96 5.23 4.41 -3.79
CA SER A 96 5.55 3.57 -4.95
C SER A 96 6.89 3.95 -5.63
N TYR A 97 7.45 5.13 -5.33
CA TYR A 97 8.78 5.53 -5.79
C TYR A 97 9.93 5.11 -4.85
N PHE A 98 9.61 4.56 -3.67
CA PHE A 98 10.60 4.01 -2.71
C PHE A 98 10.75 2.49 -2.83
N LEU A 99 10.08 1.87 -3.81
CA LEU A 99 10.12 0.44 -4.11
C LEU A 99 10.98 0.18 -5.35
#